data_AF-A0A2U3KS71-F1
#
_entry.id   AF-A0A2U3KS71-F1
#
_cell.length_a   1.000
_cell.length_b   1.000
_cell.length_c   1.000
_cell.angle_alpha   90.00
_cell.angle_beta   90.00
_cell.angle_gamma   90.00
#
_symmetry.space_group_name_H-M   'P 1'
#
loop_
_entity.id
_entity.type
_entity.pdbx_description
1 polymer ?
#
loop_
_entity_poly.entity_id
_entity_poly.type
_entity_poly.pdbx_seq_one_letter_code
_entity_poly.pdbx_strand_id
1 'polypeptide(L)'
;MKANFQKYLWAQLACLSLWPILAFAQSSDLAQNLADCKAGRDTCDHSRLSQSEATEVALAVHGRNVANCRNGYDSCDRSKLTESESIALAVADHQRNVTDCNDGMLSCDRSKLTPLEAREMAAAQHQRNITDCKDGWRACDRSTLTAAENEEVNVARRQINASDCEGGSAPCDQVQLTPSQSRNATDAEHRRNAQNCENGWDACDHSKLTPSEARQTVSSEHQRNLAACKDGQETCDYTKLTVPEAKMLADAEHKRNYAACLRGYGYCDPIRLTADETRSIHPEVR
;
A
#
# COMPACT_ATOMS: atom_id res chain seq x y z
N MET A 1 -78.39 -34.12 23.83
CA MET A 1 -76.98 -34.52 24.02
C MET A 1 -76.17 -34.54 22.70
N LYS A 2 -76.32 -33.58 21.77
CA LYS A 2 -75.54 -33.55 20.50
C LYS A 2 -74.50 -32.42 20.41
N ALA A 3 -74.70 -31.31 21.11
CA ALA A 3 -73.79 -30.15 21.04
C ALA A 3 -72.43 -30.32 21.76
N ASN A 4 -72.34 -31.22 22.76
CA ASN A 4 -71.09 -31.48 23.47
C ASN A 4 -70.15 -32.44 22.73
N PHE A 5 -70.69 -33.38 21.96
CA PHE A 5 -69.88 -34.34 21.20
C PHE A 5 -69.13 -33.66 20.05
N GLN A 6 -69.75 -32.68 19.40
CA GLN A 6 -69.14 -31.96 18.28
C GLN A 6 -67.98 -31.06 18.74
N LYS A 7 -68.11 -30.38 19.88
CA LYS A 7 -67.00 -29.60 20.48
C LYS A 7 -65.81 -30.48 20.89
N TYR A 8 -66.09 -31.67 21.40
CA TYR A 8 -65.04 -32.64 21.76
C TYR A 8 -64.32 -33.18 20.51
N LEU A 9 -65.06 -33.44 19.43
CA LEU A 9 -64.51 -33.89 18.15
C LEU A 9 -63.62 -32.81 17.49
N TRP A 10 -64.04 -31.53 17.54
CA TRP A 10 -63.25 -30.40 17.04
C TRP A 10 -61.99 -30.16 17.86
N ALA A 11 -62.06 -30.31 19.19
CA ALA A 11 -60.88 -30.23 20.06
C ALA A 11 -59.89 -31.38 19.80
N GLN A 12 -60.38 -32.60 19.56
CA GLN A 12 -59.54 -33.74 19.21
C GLN A 12 -58.87 -33.59 17.83
N LEU A 13 -59.61 -33.11 16.82
CA LEU A 13 -59.06 -32.82 15.49
C LEU A 13 -58.00 -31.70 15.52
N ALA A 14 -58.22 -30.66 16.33
CA ALA A 14 -57.24 -29.59 16.53
C ALA A 14 -55.98 -30.08 17.27
N CYS A 15 -56.13 -30.97 18.26
CA CYS A 15 -54.98 -31.57 18.94
C CYS A 15 -54.18 -32.50 18.01
N LEU A 16 -54.86 -33.27 17.15
CA LEU A 16 -54.22 -34.15 16.17
C LEU A 16 -53.53 -33.39 15.04
N SER A 17 -54.00 -32.19 14.66
CA SER A 17 -53.35 -31.36 13.64
C SER A 17 -52.16 -30.55 14.16
N LEU A 18 -52.11 -30.26 15.47
CA LEU A 18 -50.99 -29.57 16.13
C LEU A 18 -49.84 -30.51 16.53
N TRP A 19 -50.11 -31.80 16.68
CA TRP A 19 -49.12 -32.80 17.08
C TRP A 19 -47.92 -32.94 16.12
N PRO A 20 -48.11 -32.99 14.79
CA PRO A 20 -47.01 -33.00 13.85
C PRO A 20 -46.13 -31.76 14.00
N ILE A 21 -46.73 -30.57 14.18
CA ILE A 21 -46.01 -29.29 14.28
C ILE A 21 -45.12 -29.26 15.53
N LEU A 22 -45.62 -29.75 16.67
CA LEU A 22 -44.84 -29.84 17.91
C LEU A 22 -43.72 -30.88 17.82
N ALA A 23 -43.97 -32.02 17.15
CA ALA A 23 -42.94 -33.03 16.89
C ALA A 23 -41.83 -32.51 15.96
N PHE A 24 -42.18 -31.74 14.92
CA PHE A 24 -41.19 -31.08 14.04
C PHE A 24 -40.39 -30.00 14.78
N ALA A 25 -41.01 -29.20 15.65
CA ALA A 25 -40.31 -28.19 16.44
C ALA A 25 -39.31 -28.81 17.44
N GLN A 26 -39.69 -29.88 18.13
CA GLN A 26 -38.78 -30.60 19.04
C GLN A 26 -37.65 -31.32 18.31
N SER A 27 -37.92 -31.89 17.13
CA SER A 27 -36.90 -32.51 16.28
C SER A 27 -35.87 -31.47 15.79
N SER A 28 -36.33 -30.29 15.38
CA SER A 28 -35.47 -29.19 14.97
C SER A 28 -34.58 -28.68 16.12
N ASP A 29 -35.13 -28.59 17.33
CA ASP A 29 -34.41 -28.13 18.52
C ASP A 29 -33.35 -29.14 18.98
N LEU A 30 -33.65 -30.44 18.91
CA LEU A 30 -32.68 -31.51 19.19
C LEU A 30 -31.54 -31.55 18.16
N ALA A 31 -31.88 -31.43 16.87
CA ALA A 31 -30.90 -31.38 15.79
C ALA A 31 -29.98 -30.15 15.91
N GLN A 32 -30.55 -28.99 16.30
CA GLN A 32 -29.77 -27.78 16.57
C GLN A 32 -28.85 -27.96 17.78
N ASN A 33 -29.34 -28.54 18.87
CA ASN A 33 -28.52 -28.85 20.04
C ASN A 33 -27.33 -29.76 19.68
N LEU A 34 -27.57 -30.81 18.88
CA LEU A 34 -26.50 -31.69 18.39
C LEU A 34 -25.46 -30.92 17.55
N ALA A 35 -25.90 -30.03 16.66
CA ALA A 35 -25.02 -29.20 15.84
C ALA A 35 -24.17 -28.25 16.70
N ASP A 36 -24.79 -27.61 17.69
CA ASP A 36 -24.12 -26.72 18.65
C ASP A 36 -23.07 -27.48 19.47
N CYS A 37 -23.41 -28.68 19.95
CA CYS A 37 -22.48 -29.56 20.67
C CYS A 37 -21.30 -30.02 19.80
N LYS A 38 -21.55 -30.42 18.55
CA LYS A 38 -20.47 -30.77 17.60
C LYS A 38 -19.57 -29.57 17.33
N ALA A 39 -20.14 -28.37 17.20
CA ALA A 39 -19.41 -27.13 17.01
C ALA A 39 -18.67 -26.64 18.27
N GLY A 40 -18.99 -27.18 19.45
CA GLY A 40 -18.40 -26.77 20.73
C GLY A 40 -18.90 -25.41 21.21
N ARG A 41 -20.17 -25.07 20.92
CA ARG A 41 -20.80 -23.84 21.41
C ARG A 41 -21.23 -23.98 22.87
N ASP A 42 -21.16 -22.89 23.62
CA ASP A 42 -21.60 -22.85 25.03
C ASP A 42 -23.12 -23.11 25.20
N THR A 43 -23.89 -23.00 24.11
CA THR A 43 -25.34 -23.32 24.06
C THR A 43 -25.64 -24.82 24.04
N CYS A 44 -24.61 -25.68 23.92
CA CYS A 44 -24.78 -27.13 23.94
C CYS A 44 -25.30 -27.64 25.30
N ASP A 45 -26.45 -28.31 25.29
CA ASP A 45 -26.96 -29.06 26.43
C ASP A 45 -26.69 -30.55 26.26
N HIS A 46 -25.66 -31.04 26.95
CA HIS A 46 -25.27 -32.45 26.95
C HIS A 46 -26.34 -33.39 27.53
N SER A 47 -27.25 -32.90 28.39
CA SER A 47 -28.29 -33.73 29.01
C SER A 47 -29.36 -34.20 28.01
N ARG A 48 -29.42 -33.54 26.85
CA ARG A 48 -30.39 -33.81 25.79
C ARG A 48 -29.89 -34.76 24.71
N LEU A 49 -28.64 -35.23 24.79
CA LEU A 49 -28.04 -36.12 23.79
C LEU A 49 -28.40 -37.58 24.07
N SER A 50 -28.73 -38.32 23.00
CA SER A 50 -28.71 -39.78 23.03
C SER A 50 -27.28 -40.33 23.10
N GLN A 51 -27.13 -41.62 23.41
CA GLN A 51 -25.81 -42.25 23.50
C GLN A 51 -25.04 -42.22 22.17
N SER A 52 -25.73 -42.39 21.03
CA SER A 52 -25.12 -42.30 19.70
C SER A 52 -24.68 -40.86 19.41
N GLU A 53 -25.54 -39.88 19.70
CA GLU A 53 -25.22 -38.46 19.52
C GLU A 53 -24.06 -38.01 20.41
N ALA A 54 -24.00 -38.48 21.66
CA ALA A 54 -22.87 -38.22 22.55
C ALA A 54 -21.55 -38.78 22.00
N THR A 55 -21.60 -39.95 21.34
CA THR A 55 -20.43 -40.54 20.67
C THR A 55 -20.00 -39.70 19.46
N GLU A 56 -20.95 -39.22 18.67
CA GLU A 56 -20.67 -38.33 17.53
C GLU A 56 -20.11 -36.97 17.97
N VAL A 57 -20.64 -36.40 19.05
CA VAL A 57 -20.11 -35.16 19.65
C VAL A 57 -18.69 -35.38 20.16
N ALA A 58 -18.41 -36.51 20.83
CA ALA A 58 -17.06 -36.83 21.29
C ALA A 58 -16.05 -36.91 20.13
N LEU A 59 -16.44 -37.51 19.00
CA LEU A 59 -15.62 -37.53 17.78
C LEU A 59 -15.38 -36.11 17.21
N ALA A 60 -16.41 -35.26 17.18
CA ALA A 60 -16.28 -33.88 16.71
C ALA A 60 -15.38 -33.03 17.63
N VAL A 61 -15.51 -33.20 18.95
CA VAL A 61 -14.65 -32.56 19.96
C VAL A 61 -13.20 -33.00 19.78
N HIS A 62 -12.97 -34.30 19.62
CA HIS A 62 -11.63 -34.86 19.38
C HIS A 62 -11.02 -34.34 18.07
N GLY A 63 -11.78 -34.34 16.98
CA GLY A 63 -11.35 -33.80 15.69
C GLY A 63 -10.97 -32.31 15.76
N ARG A 64 -11.73 -31.51 16.51
CA ARG A 64 -11.40 -30.10 16.77
C ARG A 64 -10.13 -29.98 17.62
N ASN A 65 -9.95 -30.81 18.64
CA ASN A 65 -8.72 -30.82 19.43
C ASN A 65 -7.49 -31.11 18.56
N VAL A 66 -7.54 -32.14 17.71
CA VAL A 66 -6.48 -32.47 16.74
C VAL A 66 -6.19 -31.29 15.80
N ALA A 67 -7.24 -30.63 15.29
CA ALA A 67 -7.09 -29.45 14.45
C ALA A 67 -6.44 -28.28 15.20
N ASN A 68 -6.83 -28.02 16.44
CA ASN A 68 -6.23 -26.98 17.27
C ASN A 68 -4.74 -27.25 17.51
N CYS A 69 -4.39 -28.50 17.80
CA CYS A 69 -3.00 -28.92 17.97
C CYS A 69 -2.17 -28.70 16.70
N ARG A 70 -2.69 -29.09 15.52
CA ARG A 70 -2.00 -28.88 14.24
C ARG A 70 -1.77 -27.41 13.87
N ASN A 71 -2.63 -26.52 14.37
CA ASN A 71 -2.51 -25.08 14.15
C ASN A 71 -1.75 -24.37 15.29
N GLY A 72 -1.29 -25.10 16.30
CA GLY A 72 -0.53 -24.52 17.42
C GLY A 72 -1.37 -23.63 18.35
N TYR A 73 -2.68 -23.84 18.44
CA TYR A 73 -3.54 -23.06 19.35
C TYR A 73 -3.40 -23.54 20.80
N ASP A 74 -3.43 -22.60 21.75
CA ASP A 74 -3.36 -22.87 23.20
C ASP A 74 -4.47 -23.81 23.71
N SER A 75 -5.61 -23.85 23.00
CA SER A 75 -6.72 -24.77 23.27
C SER A 75 -6.43 -26.25 22.95
N CYS A 76 -5.22 -26.59 22.49
CA CYS A 76 -4.80 -27.96 22.22
C CYS A 76 -4.55 -28.72 23.53
N ASP A 77 -5.34 -29.77 23.78
CA ASP A 77 -5.08 -30.76 24.83
C ASP A 77 -4.37 -31.98 24.25
N ARG A 78 -3.02 -32.01 24.39
CA ARG A 78 -2.20 -33.13 23.87
C ARG A 78 -2.47 -34.45 24.60
N SER A 79 -3.05 -34.43 25.80
CA SER A 79 -3.35 -35.66 26.56
C SER A 79 -4.50 -36.47 25.96
N LYS A 80 -5.30 -35.84 25.08
CA LYS A 80 -6.46 -36.44 24.41
C LYS A 80 -6.11 -37.06 23.05
N LEU A 81 -4.88 -36.89 22.58
CA LEU A 81 -4.46 -37.41 21.28
C LEU A 81 -4.20 -38.91 21.36
N THR A 82 -4.54 -39.61 20.29
CA THR A 82 -4.05 -40.98 20.08
C THR A 82 -2.55 -40.97 19.81
N GLU A 83 -1.91 -42.14 19.90
CA GLU A 83 -0.50 -42.30 19.59
C GLU A 83 -0.19 -41.88 18.14
N SER A 84 -1.00 -42.32 17.18
CA SER A 84 -0.82 -41.97 15.76
C SER A 84 -1.00 -40.47 15.49
N GLU A 85 -1.96 -39.83 16.15
CA GLU A 85 -2.16 -38.37 16.06
C GLU A 85 -1.00 -37.60 16.69
N SER A 86 -0.48 -38.08 17.81
CA SER A 86 0.67 -37.48 18.49
C SER A 86 1.93 -37.56 17.61
N ILE A 87 2.16 -38.72 16.97
CA ILE A 87 3.25 -38.91 16.00
C ILE A 87 3.06 -37.97 14.80
N ALA A 88 1.87 -37.93 14.20
CA ALA A 88 1.57 -37.08 13.06
C ALA A 88 1.78 -35.59 13.39
N LEU A 89 1.41 -35.18 14.61
CA LEU A 89 1.63 -33.82 15.09
C LEU A 89 3.11 -33.51 15.28
N ALA A 90 3.88 -34.42 15.88
CA ALA A 90 5.33 -34.25 16.05
C ALA A 90 6.05 -34.10 14.70
N VAL A 91 5.65 -34.88 13.68
CA VAL A 91 6.17 -34.75 12.32
C VAL A 91 5.84 -33.37 11.73
N ALA A 92 4.60 -32.90 11.88
CA ALA A 92 4.19 -31.59 11.39
C ALA A 92 4.92 -30.43 12.09
N ASP A 93 5.08 -30.53 13.42
CA ASP A 93 5.81 -29.55 14.23
C ASP A 93 7.30 -29.50 13.82
N HIS A 94 7.93 -30.65 13.60
CA HIS A 94 9.31 -30.75 13.10
C HIS A 94 9.45 -30.15 11.69
N GLN A 95 8.53 -30.49 10.77
CA GLN A 95 8.54 -29.94 9.41
C GLN A 95 8.42 -28.42 9.41
N ARG A 96 7.55 -27.86 10.27
CA ARG A 96 7.40 -26.42 10.43
C ARG A 96 8.68 -25.78 10.95
N ASN A 97 9.31 -26.39 11.96
CA ASN A 97 10.60 -25.92 12.47
C ASN A 97 11.69 -25.90 11.39
N VAL A 98 11.77 -26.94 10.55
CA VAL A 98 12.70 -26.97 9.41
C VAL A 98 12.42 -25.82 8.44
N THR A 99 11.15 -25.57 8.10
CA THR A 99 10.75 -24.44 7.24
C THR A 99 11.13 -23.11 7.88
N ASP A 100 10.77 -22.86 9.13
CA ASP A 100 11.08 -21.63 9.86
C ASP A 100 12.60 -21.38 9.89
N CYS A 101 13.40 -22.42 10.12
CA CYS A 101 14.86 -22.36 10.09
C CYS A 101 15.40 -22.06 8.69
N ASN A 102 14.86 -22.70 7.67
CA ASN A 102 15.21 -22.45 6.27
C ASN A 102 14.79 -21.06 5.81
N ASP A 103 13.77 -20.44 6.40
CA ASP A 103 13.33 -19.07 6.07
C ASP A 103 14.04 -18.01 6.94
N GLY A 104 14.80 -18.42 7.96
CA GLY A 104 15.49 -17.51 8.87
C GLY A 104 14.57 -16.85 9.91
N MET A 105 13.43 -17.48 10.22
CA MET A 105 12.47 -16.99 11.22
C MET A 105 12.99 -17.15 12.65
N LEU A 106 12.57 -16.23 13.52
CA LEU A 106 12.93 -16.25 14.95
C LEU A 106 12.35 -17.47 15.71
N SER A 107 11.31 -18.10 15.17
CA SER A 107 10.69 -19.33 15.72
C SER A 107 11.53 -20.58 15.51
N CYS A 108 12.59 -20.52 14.70
CA CYS A 108 13.50 -21.64 14.46
C CYS A 108 14.20 -22.12 15.73
N ASP A 109 13.96 -23.38 16.10
CA ASP A 109 14.72 -24.11 17.10
C ASP A 109 15.75 -25.03 16.43
N ARG A 110 17.00 -24.54 16.36
CA ARG A 110 18.11 -25.26 15.72
C ARG A 110 18.47 -26.57 16.43
N SER A 111 18.11 -26.72 17.71
CA SER A 111 18.43 -27.93 18.49
C SER A 111 17.62 -29.15 18.05
N LYS A 112 16.51 -28.94 17.34
CA LYS A 112 15.62 -30.00 16.83
C LYS A 112 15.99 -30.49 15.45
N LEU A 113 16.98 -29.89 14.79
CA LEU A 113 17.35 -30.27 13.44
C LEU A 113 18.27 -31.50 13.41
N THR A 114 18.04 -32.34 12.42
CA THR A 114 19.00 -33.37 12.04
C THR A 114 20.25 -32.74 11.40
N PRO A 115 21.38 -33.46 11.34
CA PRO A 115 22.58 -32.95 10.68
C PRO A 115 22.40 -32.59 9.20
N LEU A 116 21.49 -33.25 8.49
CA LEU A 116 21.18 -32.93 7.09
C LEU A 116 20.41 -31.62 7.00
N GLU A 117 19.34 -31.47 7.78
CA GLU A 117 18.53 -30.24 7.82
C GLU A 117 19.35 -29.03 8.29
N ALA A 118 20.28 -29.22 9.23
CA ALA A 118 21.19 -28.15 9.66
C ALA A 118 22.12 -27.67 8.53
N ARG A 119 22.56 -28.58 7.64
CA ARG A 119 23.36 -28.23 6.45
C ARG A 119 22.52 -27.50 5.41
N GLU A 120 21.29 -27.94 5.18
CA GLU A 120 20.35 -27.27 4.27
C GLU A 120 20.00 -25.87 4.75
N MET A 121 19.73 -25.69 6.05
CA MET A 121 19.53 -24.37 6.65
C MET A 121 20.76 -23.47 6.51
N ALA A 122 21.97 -24.00 6.71
CA ALA A 122 23.19 -23.22 6.51
C ALA A 122 23.35 -22.76 5.05
N ALA A 123 23.02 -23.62 4.08
CA ALA A 123 23.01 -23.26 2.67
C ALA A 123 21.95 -22.20 2.35
N ALA A 124 20.74 -22.32 2.89
CA ALA A 124 19.67 -21.34 2.72
C ALA A 124 20.06 -19.97 3.34
N GLN A 125 20.67 -19.98 4.52
CA GLN A 125 21.18 -18.77 5.17
C GLN A 125 22.28 -18.09 4.36
N HIS A 126 23.22 -18.88 3.80
CA HIS A 126 24.27 -18.35 2.92
C HIS A 126 23.68 -17.73 1.65
N GLN A 127 22.69 -18.39 1.04
CA GLN A 127 22.01 -17.87 -0.14
C GLN A 127 21.26 -16.56 0.14
N ARG A 128 20.57 -16.44 1.29
CA ARG A 128 19.97 -15.17 1.71
C ARG A 128 21.01 -14.08 1.89
N ASN A 129 22.12 -14.39 2.55
CA ASN A 129 23.21 -13.42 2.75
C ASN A 129 23.78 -12.89 1.43
N ILE A 130 23.93 -13.75 0.41
CA ILE A 130 24.32 -13.32 -0.94
C ILE A 130 23.28 -12.37 -1.54
N THR A 131 21.99 -12.71 -1.44
CA THR A 131 20.90 -11.86 -1.94
C THR A 131 20.89 -10.51 -1.22
N ASP A 132 20.94 -10.49 0.11
CA ASP A 132 20.99 -9.28 0.92
C ASP A 132 22.18 -8.40 0.54
N CYS A 133 23.35 -9.00 0.30
CA CYS A 133 24.53 -8.30 -0.19
C CYS A 133 24.34 -7.72 -1.61
N LYS A 134 23.69 -8.45 -2.54
CA LYS A 134 23.43 -7.97 -3.90
C LYS A 134 22.46 -6.80 -3.89
N ASP A 135 21.41 -6.88 -3.08
CA ASP A 135 20.39 -5.84 -2.95
C ASP A 135 20.89 -4.64 -2.12
N GLY A 136 21.98 -4.83 -1.37
CA GLY A 136 22.61 -3.87 -0.46
C GLY A 136 21.69 -3.44 0.66
N TRP A 137 20.89 -4.39 1.15
CA TRP A 137 20.30 -4.26 2.46
C TRP A 137 21.42 -4.17 3.51
N ARG A 138 21.25 -3.31 4.53
CA ARG A 138 22.32 -2.93 5.48
C ARG A 138 22.89 -4.07 6.32
N ALA A 139 22.30 -5.26 6.27
CA ALA A 139 22.76 -6.43 6.99
C ALA A 139 23.15 -7.52 6.00
N CYS A 140 24.42 -7.58 5.63
CA CYS A 140 25.01 -8.74 4.97
C CYS A 140 26.45 -8.93 5.44
N ASP A 141 26.90 -10.17 5.57
CA ASP A 141 28.25 -10.54 5.99
C ASP A 141 29.09 -10.98 4.78
N ARG A 142 29.97 -10.10 4.30
CA ARG A 142 30.85 -10.40 3.17
C ARG A 142 31.97 -11.38 3.51
N SER A 143 32.23 -11.63 4.79
CA SER A 143 33.33 -12.51 5.24
C SER A 143 33.03 -13.99 4.99
N THR A 144 31.75 -14.36 4.85
CA THR A 144 31.33 -15.73 4.55
C THR A 144 31.32 -16.05 3.06
N LEU A 145 31.49 -15.03 2.20
CA LEU A 145 31.41 -15.17 0.75
C LEU A 145 32.73 -15.61 0.14
N THR A 146 32.64 -16.51 -0.83
CA THR A 146 33.76 -16.85 -1.72
C THR A 146 34.17 -15.65 -2.58
N ALA A 147 35.33 -15.73 -3.22
CA ALA A 147 35.79 -14.69 -4.15
C ALA A 147 34.83 -14.51 -5.35
N ALA A 148 34.27 -15.59 -5.87
CA ALA A 148 33.32 -15.56 -6.98
C ALA A 148 32.00 -14.88 -6.56
N GLU A 149 31.44 -15.25 -5.41
CA GLU A 149 30.22 -14.63 -4.88
C GLU A 149 30.43 -13.14 -4.56
N ASN A 150 31.60 -12.77 -4.04
CA ASN A 150 31.95 -11.37 -3.82
C ASN A 150 32.00 -10.56 -5.12
N GLU A 151 32.48 -11.15 -6.22
CA GLU A 151 32.48 -10.47 -7.52
C GLU A 151 31.06 -10.30 -8.05
N GLU A 152 30.20 -11.32 -7.93
CA GLU A 152 28.79 -11.18 -8.30
C GLU A 152 28.08 -10.09 -7.49
N VAL A 153 28.34 -10.01 -6.18
CA VAL A 153 27.85 -8.94 -5.30
C VAL A 153 28.36 -7.58 -5.79
N ASN A 154 29.64 -7.45 -6.10
CA ASN A 154 30.21 -6.19 -6.60
C ASN A 154 29.57 -5.75 -7.92
N VAL A 155 29.31 -6.69 -8.84
CA VAL A 155 28.60 -6.40 -10.09
C VAL A 155 27.20 -5.90 -9.82
N ALA A 156 26.41 -6.58 -8.98
CA ALA A 156 25.05 -6.17 -8.62
C ALA A 156 25.04 -4.79 -7.94
N ARG A 157 25.93 -4.56 -6.97
CA ARG A 157 26.05 -3.27 -6.27
C ARG A 157 26.44 -2.13 -7.20
N ARG A 158 27.35 -2.36 -8.15
CA ARG A 158 27.72 -1.38 -9.16
C ARG A 158 26.58 -1.09 -10.14
N GLN A 159 25.75 -2.07 -10.47
CA GLN A 159 24.55 -1.85 -11.29
C GLN A 159 23.53 -0.97 -10.56
N ILE A 160 23.25 -1.25 -9.29
CA ILE A 160 22.37 -0.41 -8.46
C ILE A 160 22.92 1.01 -8.37
N ASN A 161 24.20 1.16 -8.04
CA ASN A 161 24.86 2.46 -7.99
C ASN A 161 24.77 3.22 -9.32
N ALA A 162 24.97 2.53 -10.46
CA ALA A 162 24.81 3.14 -11.77
C ALA A 162 23.37 3.62 -12.01
N SER A 163 22.37 2.83 -11.62
CA SER A 163 20.96 3.24 -11.69
C SER A 163 20.64 4.42 -10.78
N ASP A 164 21.20 4.48 -9.58
CA ASP A 164 21.05 5.62 -8.67
C ASP A 164 21.65 6.89 -9.28
N CYS A 165 22.87 6.79 -9.84
CA CYS A 165 23.52 7.90 -10.55
C CYS A 165 22.73 8.37 -11.78
N GLU A 166 22.27 7.42 -12.59
CA GLU A 166 21.42 7.68 -13.76
C GLU A 166 20.05 8.24 -13.36
N GLY A 167 19.53 7.93 -12.16
CA GLY A 167 18.29 8.49 -11.63
C GLY A 167 18.44 9.84 -10.94
N GLY A 168 19.66 10.22 -10.54
CA GLY A 168 19.91 11.39 -9.70
C GLY A 168 19.59 11.16 -8.21
N SER A 169 19.53 9.90 -7.78
CA SER A 169 19.34 9.51 -6.38
C SER A 169 20.67 9.58 -5.62
N ALA A 170 20.66 10.15 -4.43
CA ALA A 170 21.81 10.12 -3.51
C ALA A 170 21.61 9.04 -2.43
N PRO A 171 22.67 8.33 -2.00
CA PRO A 171 24.06 8.47 -2.45
C PRO A 171 24.34 7.71 -3.76
N CYS A 172 25.11 8.34 -4.67
CA CYS A 172 25.67 7.73 -5.87
C CYS A 172 27.19 7.92 -5.84
N ASP A 173 27.96 6.84 -5.96
CA ASP A 173 29.42 6.85 -5.97
C ASP A 173 29.95 6.76 -7.41
N GLN A 174 30.35 7.92 -7.95
CA GLN A 174 30.86 8.03 -9.31
C GLN A 174 32.16 7.24 -9.55
N VAL A 175 32.95 6.97 -8.49
CA VAL A 175 34.25 6.29 -8.60
C VAL A 175 34.06 4.80 -8.94
N GLN A 176 32.92 4.22 -8.57
CA GLN A 176 32.64 2.79 -8.79
C GLN A 176 32.02 2.49 -10.16
N LEU A 177 31.73 3.52 -10.97
CA LEU A 177 31.14 3.33 -12.29
C LEU A 177 32.17 2.89 -13.32
N THR A 178 31.73 2.05 -14.27
CA THR A 178 32.50 1.83 -15.50
C THR A 178 32.46 3.08 -16.38
N PRO A 179 33.38 3.22 -17.36
CA PRO A 179 33.36 4.35 -18.29
C PRO A 179 32.04 4.50 -19.06
N SER A 180 31.35 3.39 -19.38
CA SER A 180 30.04 3.46 -20.04
C SER A 180 28.94 3.93 -19.09
N GLN A 181 28.91 3.41 -17.86
CA GLN A 181 27.96 3.83 -16.84
C GLN A 181 28.12 5.31 -16.47
N SER A 182 29.36 5.79 -16.36
CA SER A 182 29.64 7.21 -16.08
C SER A 182 29.14 8.13 -17.20
N ARG A 183 29.31 7.74 -18.48
CA ARG A 183 28.73 8.47 -19.61
C ARG A 183 27.20 8.52 -19.53
N ASN A 184 26.55 7.38 -19.32
CA ASN A 184 25.10 7.34 -19.20
C ASN A 184 24.59 8.21 -18.04
N ALA A 185 25.24 8.15 -16.88
CA ALA A 185 24.88 8.96 -15.71
C ALA A 185 25.04 10.46 -16.01
N THR A 186 26.12 10.85 -16.68
CA THR A 186 26.36 12.24 -17.11
C THR A 186 25.30 12.72 -18.11
N ASP A 187 24.98 11.89 -19.10
CA ASP A 187 23.94 12.20 -20.10
C ASP A 187 22.55 12.32 -19.44
N ALA A 188 22.26 11.45 -18.47
CA ALA A 188 21.02 11.51 -17.70
C ALA A 188 20.96 12.77 -16.82
N GLU A 189 22.06 13.14 -16.15
CA GLU A 189 22.17 14.39 -15.39
C GLU A 189 21.95 15.61 -16.28
N HIS A 190 22.62 15.67 -17.43
CA HIS A 190 22.46 16.76 -18.38
C HIS A 190 21.02 16.89 -18.87
N ARG A 191 20.37 15.76 -19.22
CA ARG A 191 18.95 15.76 -19.62
C ARG A 191 18.03 16.26 -18.51
N ARG A 192 18.24 15.83 -17.26
CA ARG A 192 17.47 16.34 -16.11
C ARG A 192 17.68 17.84 -15.94
N ASN A 193 18.92 18.31 -16.04
CA ASN A 193 19.23 19.74 -15.95
C ASN A 193 18.50 20.55 -17.04
N ALA A 194 18.55 20.10 -18.29
CA ALA A 194 17.84 20.74 -19.39
C ALA A 194 16.32 20.78 -19.13
N GLN A 195 15.73 19.70 -18.60
CA GLN A 195 14.32 19.66 -18.21
C GLN A 195 14.01 20.60 -17.04
N ASN A 196 14.86 20.68 -16.02
CA ASN A 196 14.70 21.63 -14.91
C ASN A 196 14.65 23.07 -15.44
N CYS A 197 15.57 23.42 -16.34
CA CYS A 197 15.63 24.73 -16.97
C CYS A 197 14.41 25.03 -17.84
N GLU A 198 14.00 24.06 -18.67
CA GLU A 198 12.80 24.18 -19.49
C GLU A 198 11.54 24.38 -18.65
N ASN A 199 11.45 23.77 -17.47
CA ASN A 199 10.32 23.91 -16.54
C ASN A 199 10.45 25.10 -15.58
N GLY A 200 11.62 25.74 -15.50
CA GLY A 200 11.90 26.86 -14.59
C GLY A 200 12.05 26.45 -13.13
N TRP A 201 12.60 25.26 -12.87
CA TRP A 201 12.90 24.81 -11.51
C TRP A 201 14.24 25.36 -11.03
N ASP A 202 14.35 25.66 -9.73
CA ASP A 202 15.55 26.24 -9.10
C ASP A 202 16.81 25.38 -9.24
N ALA A 203 16.64 24.08 -9.47
CA ALA A 203 17.73 23.14 -9.73
C ALA A 203 18.30 23.23 -11.16
N CYS A 204 17.91 24.23 -11.94
CA CYS A 204 18.49 24.54 -13.24
C CYS A 204 19.89 25.15 -13.10
N ASP A 205 20.87 24.53 -13.74
CA ASP A 205 22.21 25.08 -13.94
C ASP A 205 22.41 25.46 -15.41
N HIS A 206 22.28 26.75 -15.73
CA HIS A 206 22.46 27.25 -17.09
C HIS A 206 23.86 27.01 -17.65
N SER A 207 24.88 26.85 -16.79
CA SER A 207 26.27 26.64 -17.24
C SER A 207 26.47 25.28 -17.90
N LYS A 208 25.57 24.33 -17.64
CA LYS A 208 25.60 22.97 -18.17
C LYS A 208 24.77 22.79 -19.44
N LEU A 209 24.14 23.84 -19.97
CA LEU A 209 23.29 23.74 -21.16
C LEU A 209 24.10 23.82 -22.46
N THR A 210 23.68 23.07 -23.47
CA THR A 210 24.14 23.31 -24.84
C THR A 210 23.58 24.65 -25.36
N PRO A 211 24.18 25.26 -26.41
CA PRO A 211 23.66 26.49 -26.99
C PRO A 211 22.21 26.40 -27.49
N SER A 212 21.77 25.22 -27.95
CA SER A 212 20.37 24.99 -28.34
C SER A 212 19.44 24.97 -27.14
N GLU A 213 19.80 24.27 -26.07
CA GLU A 213 18.98 24.18 -24.85
C GLU A 213 18.92 25.52 -24.12
N ALA A 214 20.00 26.30 -24.13
CA ALA A 214 20.01 27.66 -23.58
C ALA A 214 19.01 28.56 -24.32
N ARG A 215 18.97 28.50 -25.67
CA ARG A 215 17.96 29.24 -26.46
C ARG A 215 16.53 28.79 -26.16
N GLN A 216 16.31 27.48 -26.04
CA GLN A 216 15.00 26.93 -25.67
C GLN A 216 14.58 27.39 -24.27
N THR A 217 15.51 27.36 -23.31
CA THR A 217 15.28 27.80 -21.93
C THR A 217 14.87 29.27 -21.88
N VAL A 218 15.60 30.16 -22.56
CA VAL A 218 15.24 31.59 -22.65
C VAL A 218 13.84 31.78 -23.24
N SER A 219 13.48 31.02 -24.27
CA SER A 219 12.14 31.05 -24.85
C SER A 219 11.06 30.62 -23.84
N SER A 220 11.26 29.50 -23.14
CA SER A 220 10.34 28.99 -22.13
C SER A 220 10.21 29.93 -20.92
N GLU A 221 11.31 30.54 -20.48
CA GLU A 221 11.32 31.55 -19.42
C GLU A 221 10.55 32.81 -19.81
N HIS A 222 10.76 33.31 -21.03
CA HIS A 222 10.02 34.45 -21.57
C HIS A 222 8.52 34.17 -21.63
N GLN A 223 8.14 32.98 -22.10
CA GLN A 223 6.73 32.55 -22.15
C GLN A 223 6.10 32.48 -20.76
N ARG A 224 6.80 31.90 -19.78
CA ARG A 224 6.32 31.87 -18.38
C ARG A 224 6.17 33.27 -17.80
N ASN A 225 7.14 34.16 -18.03
CA ASN A 225 7.07 35.54 -17.57
C ASN A 225 5.87 36.27 -18.18
N LEU A 226 5.67 36.15 -19.50
CA LEU A 226 4.53 36.73 -20.19
C LEU A 226 3.19 36.19 -19.65
N ALA A 227 3.11 34.88 -19.35
CA ALA A 227 1.93 34.28 -18.74
C ALA A 227 1.67 34.84 -17.34
N ALA A 228 2.69 34.88 -16.48
CA ALA A 228 2.62 35.47 -15.15
C ALA A 228 2.13 36.92 -15.20
N CYS A 229 2.63 37.73 -16.12
CA CYS A 229 2.19 39.11 -16.31
C CYS A 229 0.73 39.21 -16.77
N LYS A 230 0.29 38.35 -17.69
CA LYS A 230 -1.11 38.34 -18.15
C LYS A 230 -2.08 37.99 -17.02
N ASP A 231 -1.66 37.07 -16.15
CA ASP A 231 -2.43 36.60 -15.00
C ASP A 231 -2.30 37.53 -13.78
N GLY A 232 -1.42 38.54 -13.83
CA GLY A 232 -1.18 39.48 -12.74
C GLY A 232 -0.47 38.86 -11.54
N GLN A 233 0.35 37.83 -11.76
CA GLN A 233 1.14 37.18 -10.71
C GLN A 233 2.32 38.06 -10.28
N GLU A 234 2.71 37.96 -9.00
CA GLU A 234 3.86 38.69 -8.42
C GLU A 234 5.19 38.31 -9.06
N THR A 235 5.26 37.13 -9.70
CA THR A 235 6.43 36.62 -10.42
C THR A 235 6.64 37.29 -11.79
N CYS A 236 5.73 38.17 -12.22
CA CYS A 236 5.88 38.95 -13.44
C CYS A 236 7.05 39.95 -13.33
N ASP A 237 8.01 39.83 -14.23
CA ASP A 237 9.08 40.79 -14.44
C ASP A 237 8.84 41.57 -15.75
N TYR A 238 8.38 42.81 -15.63
CA TYR A 238 8.13 43.69 -16.78
C TYR A 238 9.40 44.01 -17.58
N THR A 239 10.59 43.90 -16.97
CA THR A 239 11.86 44.20 -17.67
C THR A 239 12.21 43.14 -18.72
N LYS A 240 11.60 41.95 -18.62
CA LYS A 240 11.78 40.83 -19.56
C LYS A 240 10.77 40.84 -20.70
N LEU A 241 9.83 41.78 -20.73
CA LEU A 241 8.83 41.88 -21.80
C LEU A 241 9.41 42.59 -23.02
N THR A 242 8.98 42.17 -24.21
CA THR A 242 9.20 42.97 -25.42
C THR A 242 8.30 44.21 -25.38
N VAL A 243 8.69 45.27 -26.12
CA VAL A 243 7.91 46.51 -26.19
C VAL A 243 6.44 46.26 -26.61
N PRO A 244 6.13 45.42 -27.61
CA PRO A 244 4.74 45.11 -27.95
C PRO A 244 3.97 44.39 -26.83
N GLU A 245 4.62 43.45 -26.12
CA GLU A 245 3.99 42.72 -25.01
C GLU A 245 3.69 43.66 -23.84
N ALA A 246 4.64 44.50 -23.45
CA ALA A 246 4.47 45.48 -22.37
C ALA A 246 3.33 46.46 -22.68
N LYS A 247 3.23 46.93 -23.93
CA LYS A 247 2.11 47.78 -24.37
C LYS A 247 0.77 47.05 -24.27
N MET A 248 0.69 45.83 -24.78
CA MET A 248 -0.54 45.03 -24.71
C MET A 248 -0.99 44.79 -23.26
N LEU A 249 -0.04 44.55 -22.36
CA LEU A 249 -0.30 44.40 -20.92
C LEU A 249 -0.78 45.70 -20.29
N ALA A 250 -0.12 46.82 -20.56
CA ALA A 250 -0.54 48.14 -20.09
C ALA A 250 -1.95 48.50 -20.56
N ASP A 251 -2.28 48.24 -21.82
CA ASP A 251 -3.62 48.47 -22.39
C ASP A 251 -4.68 47.59 -21.67
N ALA A 252 -4.36 46.32 -21.40
CA ALA A 252 -5.25 45.41 -20.69
C ALA A 252 -5.45 45.80 -19.22
N GLU A 253 -4.38 46.20 -18.52
CA GLU A 253 -4.43 46.72 -17.15
C GLU A 253 -5.22 48.01 -17.06
N HIS A 254 -4.98 48.95 -17.97
CA HIS A 254 -5.73 50.21 -18.06
C HIS A 254 -7.22 49.95 -18.22
N LYS A 255 -7.58 49.03 -19.11
CA LYS A 255 -8.98 48.62 -19.31
C LYS A 255 -9.60 48.00 -18.05
N ARG A 256 -8.86 47.16 -17.31
CA ARG A 256 -9.32 46.59 -16.04
C ARG A 256 -9.49 47.67 -14.96
N ASN A 257 -8.52 48.58 -14.86
CA ASN A 257 -8.57 49.72 -13.93
C ASN A 257 -9.79 50.60 -14.21
N TYR A 258 -9.98 51.02 -15.46
CA TYR A 258 -11.14 51.81 -15.85
C TYR A 258 -12.47 51.10 -15.58
N ALA A 259 -12.56 49.80 -15.86
CA ALA A 259 -13.75 49.01 -15.54
C ALA A 259 -14.04 48.91 -14.04
N ALA A 260 -13.00 48.79 -13.21
CA ALA A 260 -13.12 48.80 -11.74
C ALA A 260 -13.60 50.17 -11.24
N CYS A 261 -13.01 51.25 -11.75
CA CYS A 261 -13.42 52.63 -11.44
C CYS A 261 -14.88 52.90 -11.80
N LEU A 262 -15.31 52.48 -13.00
CA LEU A 262 -16.67 52.67 -13.49
C LEU A 262 -17.72 51.89 -12.67
N ARG A 263 -17.35 50.70 -12.18
CA ARG A 263 -18.24 49.84 -11.38
C ARG A 263 -18.21 50.17 -9.89
N GLY A 264 -17.22 50.93 -9.43
CA GLY A 264 -16.99 51.19 -8.00
C GLY A 264 -16.65 49.94 -7.19
N TYR A 265 -16.07 48.92 -7.81
CA TYR A 265 -15.75 47.64 -7.16
C TYR A 265 -14.33 47.18 -7.50
N GLY A 266 -13.57 46.78 -6.48
CA GLY A 266 -12.15 46.45 -6.58
C GLY A 266 -11.22 47.66 -6.42
N TYR A 267 -9.92 47.46 -6.64
CA TYR A 267 -8.95 48.55 -6.65
C TYR A 267 -9.04 49.35 -7.96
N CYS A 268 -9.19 50.67 -7.84
CA CYS A 268 -9.18 51.63 -8.93
C CYS A 268 -8.13 52.69 -8.60
N ASP A 269 -7.23 52.96 -9.54
CA ASP A 269 -6.28 54.05 -9.51
C ASP A 269 -6.74 55.16 -10.47
N PRO A 270 -7.35 56.26 -9.97
CA PRO A 270 -7.85 57.34 -10.80
C PRO A 270 -6.75 58.09 -11.55
N ILE A 271 -5.49 58.06 -11.07
CA ILE A 271 -4.38 58.78 -11.70
C ILE A 271 -3.99 58.14 -13.03
N ARG A 272 -4.32 56.85 -13.21
CA ARG A 272 -4.06 56.12 -14.45
C ARG A 272 -5.16 56.28 -15.49
N LEU A 273 -6.23 57.02 -15.21
CA LEU A 273 -7.31 57.27 -16.17
C LEU A 273 -6.99 58.41 -17.14
N THR A 274 -7.50 58.31 -18.37
CA THR A 274 -7.54 59.47 -19.26
C THR A 274 -8.54 60.51 -18.75
N ALA A 275 -8.43 61.75 -19.25
CA ALA A 275 -9.37 62.81 -18.88
C ALA A 275 -10.82 62.45 -19.25
N ASP A 276 -11.03 61.73 -20.35
CA ASP A 276 -12.36 61.30 -20.81
C ASP A 276 -12.95 60.21 -19.91
N GLU A 277 -12.13 59.25 -19.50
CA GLU A 277 -12.54 58.19 -18.57
C GLU A 277 -12.86 58.75 -17.18
N THR A 278 -12.07 59.72 -16.70
CA THR A 278 -12.30 60.39 -15.40
C THR A 278 -13.66 61.10 -15.38
N ARG A 279 -14.04 61.76 -16.48
CA ARG A 279 -15.38 62.38 -16.62
C ARG A 279 -16.51 61.35 -16.65
N SER A 280 -16.24 60.14 -17.14
CA SER A 280 -17.25 59.09 -17.28
C SER A 280 -17.57 58.37 -15.97
N ILE A 281 -16.63 58.32 -15.01
CA ILE A 281 -16.84 57.71 -13.68
C ILE A 281 -17.49 58.66 -12.67
N HIS A 282 -17.35 59.98 -12.88
CA HIS A 282 -18.00 61.03 -12.10
C HIS A 282 -18.93 61.83 -13.02
N PRO A 283 -20.10 61.30 -13.42
CA PRO A 283 -21.08 62.15 -14.09
C PRO A 283 -21.43 63.28 -13.12
N GLU A 284 -21.21 64.52 -13.54
CA GLU A 284 -21.54 65.71 -12.75
C GLU A 284 -22.94 65.53 -12.12
N VAL A 285 -22.99 65.55 -10.79
CA VAL A 285 -24.25 65.68 -10.05
C VAL A 285 -24.80 67.04 -10.42
N ARG A 286 -25.75 67.06 -11.35
CA ARG A 286 -26.60 68.22 -11.64
C ARG A 286 -27.85 68.15 -10.78
#